data_AF-A0A2A8H9M7-F1
#
_entry.id   AF-A0A2A8H9M7-F1
#
_cell.length_a   1.000
_cell.length_b   1.000
_cell.length_c   1.000
_cell.angle_alpha   90.00
_cell.angle_beta   90.00
_cell.angle_gamma   90.00
#
_symmetry.space_group_name_H-M   'P 1'
#
loop_
_entity.id
_entity.type
_entity.pdbx_description
1 polymer ?
#
loop_
_entity_poly.entity_id
_entity_poly.type
_entity_poly.pdbx_seq_one_letter_code
_entity_poly.pdbx_strand_id
1 'polypeptide(L)'
;MLEWLKDYHKLEDEIIYLESDLDRSKRELKRWVYGDLQEVRLTEGSEGGKLEERIAVREHDLAHKMNDMIDFKKVISTFHGLEHKIMYGKYVEGKTLEKLAEELNYSPRYIYN
;
A
#
# COMPACT_ATOMS: atom_id res chain seq x y z
N MET A 1 -10.28 -18.40 -2.22
CA MET A 1 -9.49 -17.31 -1.61
C MET A 1 -10.38 -16.61 -0.60
N LEU A 2 -9.91 -16.47 0.64
CA LEU A 2 -10.65 -15.79 1.71
C LEU A 2 -11.00 -14.36 1.29
N GLU A 3 -12.21 -13.88 1.58
CA GLU A 3 -12.68 -12.58 1.08
C GLU A 3 -11.81 -11.43 1.59
N TRP A 4 -11.42 -11.46 2.87
CA TRP A 4 -10.54 -10.44 3.46
C TRP A 4 -9.18 -10.32 2.75
N LEU A 5 -8.69 -11.40 2.12
CA LEU A 5 -7.41 -11.37 1.42
C LEU A 5 -7.52 -10.61 0.09
N LYS A 6 -8.68 -10.67 -0.56
CA LYS A 6 -8.93 -9.84 -1.75
C LYS A 6 -8.98 -8.37 -1.37
N ASP A 7 -9.67 -8.05 -0.27
CA ASP A 7 -9.74 -6.68 0.26
C ASP A 7 -8.37 -6.17 0.69
N TYR A 8 -7.56 -7.03 1.34
CA TYR A 8 -6.17 -6.74 1.71
C TYR A 8 -5.35 -6.31 0.48
N HIS A 9 -5.31 -7.16 -0.55
CA HIS A 9 -4.52 -6.90 -1.75
C HIS A 9 -5.03 -5.69 -2.52
N LYS A 10 -6.35 -5.48 -2.57
CA LYS A 10 -6.91 -4.29 -3.19
C LYS A 10 -6.41 -3.01 -2.50
N LEU A 11 -6.42 -2.98 -1.16
CA LEU A 11 -5.94 -1.82 -0.42
C LEU A 11 -4.41 -1.63 -0.56
N GLU A 12 -3.66 -2.74 -0.58
CA GLU A 12 -2.22 -2.75 -0.84
C GLU A 12 -1.88 -2.18 -2.23
N ASP A 13 -2.58 -2.64 -3.27
CA ASP A 13 -2.43 -2.14 -4.64
C ASP A 13 -2.77 -0.64 -4.72
N GLU A 14 -3.87 -0.21 -4.12
CA GLU A 14 -4.28 1.20 -4.08
C GLU A 14 -3.21 2.10 -3.44
N ILE A 15 -2.57 1.65 -2.35
CA ILE A 15 -1.45 2.33 -1.70
C ILE A 15 -0.26 2.43 -2.67
N ILE A 16 0.15 1.31 -3.28
CA ILE A 16 1.29 1.24 -4.21
C ILE A 16 1.09 2.20 -5.40
N TYR A 17 -0.12 2.22 -5.98
CA TYR A 17 -0.43 3.10 -7.10
C TYR A 17 -0.39 4.57 -6.70
N LEU A 18 -0.91 4.92 -5.53
CA LEU A 18 -0.87 6.29 -5.02
C LEU A 18 0.54 6.75 -4.70
N GLU A 19 1.37 5.91 -4.06
CA GLU A 19 2.78 6.21 -3.79
C GLU A 19 3.53 6.48 -5.10
N SER A 20 3.36 5.60 -6.10
CA SER A 20 4.02 5.73 -7.40
C SER A 20 3.61 7.01 -8.14
N ASP A 21 2.31 7.35 -8.13
CA ASP A 21 1.80 8.57 -8.74
C ASP A 21 2.23 9.84 -8.00
N LEU A 22 2.28 9.79 -6.67
CA LEU A 22 2.77 10.88 -5.83
C LEU A 22 4.25 11.15 -6.10
N ASP A 23 5.06 10.10 -6.18
CA ASP A 23 6.47 10.16 -6.51
C ASP A 23 6.72 10.80 -7.89
N ARG A 24 5.91 10.43 -8.88
CA ARG A 24 5.92 11.07 -10.20
C ARG A 24 5.57 12.55 -10.11
N SER A 25 4.51 12.88 -9.38
CA SER A 25 4.03 14.26 -9.21
C SER A 25 5.08 15.13 -8.51
N LYS A 26 5.75 14.62 -7.46
CA LYS A 26 6.83 15.31 -6.75
C LYS A 26 8.06 15.56 -7.64
N ARG A 27 8.43 14.59 -8.48
CA ARG A 27 9.50 14.77 -9.48
C ARG A 27 9.14 15.84 -10.50
N GLU A 28 7.89 15.86 -10.96
CA GLU A 28 7.40 16.88 -11.88
C GLU A 28 7.40 18.27 -11.23
N LEU A 29 6.90 18.39 -10.00
CA LEU A 29 6.94 19.65 -9.25
C LEU A 29 8.38 20.18 -9.12
N LYS A 30 9.35 19.31 -8.85
CA LYS A 30 10.77 19.71 -8.82
C LYS A 30 11.24 20.33 -10.15
N ARG A 31 10.75 19.84 -11.30
CA ARG A 31 11.06 20.43 -12.62
C ARG A 31 10.44 21.81 -12.79
N TRP A 32 9.22 22.01 -12.30
CA TRP A 32 8.53 23.31 -12.31
C TRP A 32 9.15 24.35 -11.37
N VAL A 33 9.70 23.92 -10.23
CA VAL A 33 10.26 24.84 -9.23
C VAL A 33 11.74 25.15 -9.51
N TYR A 34 12.53 24.13 -9.87
CA TYR A 34 13.99 24.22 -9.92
C TYR A 34 14.62 23.63 -11.19
N GLY A 35 13.82 23.22 -12.17
CA GLY A 35 14.30 22.47 -13.33
C GLY A 35 13.98 23.14 -14.65
N ASP A 36 13.92 22.30 -15.68
CA ASP A 36 13.74 22.69 -17.07
C ASP A 36 12.39 23.37 -17.38
N LEU A 37 11.43 23.32 -16.46
CA LEU A 37 10.11 23.94 -16.61
C LEU A 37 9.95 25.25 -15.81
N GLN A 38 10.99 25.71 -15.11
CA GLN A 38 10.93 26.89 -14.24
C GLN A 38 10.50 28.16 -15.00
N GLU A 39 11.04 28.40 -16.20
CA GLU A 39 10.76 29.58 -17.02
C GLU A 39 9.35 29.56 -17.64
N VAL A 40 8.69 28.39 -17.67
CA VAL A 40 7.32 28.23 -18.20
C VAL A 40 6.26 28.60 -17.15
N ARG A 41 6.63 28.67 -15.87
CA ARG A 41 5.73 28.87 -14.71
C ARG A 41 5.17 30.30 -14.55
N LEU A 42 5.58 31.27 -15.39
CA LEU A 42 5.38 32.71 -15.18
C LEU A 42 3.92 33.23 -15.22
N THR A 43 2.91 32.38 -15.38
CA THR A 43 1.50 32.77 -15.34
C THR A 43 0.77 32.25 -14.09
N GLU A 44 0.09 33.15 -13.40
CA GLU A 44 -0.82 32.84 -12.28
C GLU A 44 -1.94 31.90 -12.78
N GLY A 45 -2.17 30.77 -12.10
CA GLY A 45 -3.05 29.69 -12.59
C GLY A 45 -2.35 28.60 -13.42
N SER A 46 -1.01 28.63 -13.50
CA SER A 46 -0.22 27.60 -14.18
C SER A 46 -0.46 26.19 -13.63
N GLU A 47 -0.24 25.19 -14.48
CA GLU A 47 -0.38 23.77 -14.16
C GLU A 47 0.46 23.35 -12.94
N GLY A 48 1.56 24.05 -12.65
CA GLY A 48 2.37 23.82 -11.45
C GLY A 48 1.67 24.15 -10.13
N GLY A 49 0.83 25.19 -10.06
CA GLY A 49 0.06 25.52 -8.86
C GLY A 49 -1.05 24.50 -8.58
N LYS A 50 -1.72 24.04 -9.63
CA LYS A 50 -2.69 22.92 -9.53
C LYS A 50 -2.01 21.60 -9.17
N LEU A 51 -0.73 21.44 -9.52
CA LEU A 51 0.04 20.24 -9.17
C LEU A 51 0.37 20.17 -7.68
N GLU A 52 0.71 21.29 -7.02
CA GLU A 52 0.93 21.35 -5.57
C GLU A 52 -0.34 20.97 -4.79
N GLU A 53 -1.50 21.51 -5.17
CA GLU A 53 -2.79 21.16 -4.57
C GLU A 53 -3.13 19.67 -4.78
N ARG A 54 -2.95 19.15 -6.00
CA ARG A 54 -3.14 17.73 -6.30
C ARG A 54 -2.21 16.82 -5.49
N ILE A 55 -0.97 17.22 -5.27
CA ILE A 55 -0.03 16.49 -4.42
C ILE A 55 -0.55 16.45 -3.00
N ALA A 56 -0.96 17.60 -2.43
CA ALA A 56 -1.47 17.67 -1.06
C ALA A 56 -2.70 16.77 -0.85
N VAL A 57 -3.66 16.77 -1.78
CA VAL A 57 -4.83 15.88 -1.74
C VAL A 57 -4.41 14.41 -1.76
N ARG A 58 -3.45 14.04 -2.63
CA ARG A 58 -2.98 12.65 -2.72
C ARG A 58 -2.18 12.21 -1.51
N GLU A 59 -1.39 13.09 -0.90
CA GLU A 59 -0.69 12.79 0.36
C GLU A 59 -1.68 12.52 1.48
N HIS A 60 -2.74 13.32 1.55
CA HIS A 60 -3.82 13.11 2.50
C HIS A 60 -4.53 11.77 2.26
N ASP A 61 -4.90 11.45 1.02
CA ASP A 61 -5.57 10.19 0.67
C ASP A 61 -4.68 8.96 0.94
N LEU A 62 -3.40 9.05 0.63
CA LEU A 62 -2.42 8.02 0.93
C LEU A 62 -2.32 7.78 2.45
N ALA A 63 -2.24 8.85 3.24
CA ALA A 63 -2.19 8.74 4.70
C ALA A 63 -3.43 8.03 5.27
N HIS A 64 -4.63 8.34 4.76
CA HIS A 64 -5.86 7.64 5.15
C HIS A 64 -5.81 6.16 4.79
N LYS A 65 -5.39 5.81 3.57
CA LYS A 65 -5.30 4.40 3.17
C LYS A 65 -4.24 3.62 3.96
N MET A 66 -3.12 4.25 4.31
CA MET A 66 -2.13 3.64 5.19
C MET A 66 -2.70 3.39 6.60
N ASN A 67 -3.53 4.30 7.12
CA ASN A 67 -4.26 4.07 8.38
C ASN A 67 -5.29 2.95 8.24
N ASP A 68 -6.06 2.92 7.14
CA ASP A 68 -6.99 1.83 6.84
C ASP A 68 -6.26 0.48 6.81
N MET A 69 -5.06 0.43 6.23
CA MET A 69 -4.24 -0.79 6.17
C MET A 69 -3.79 -1.23 7.57
N ILE A 70 -3.40 -0.30 8.43
CA ILE A 70 -3.04 -0.60 9.82
C ILE A 70 -4.25 -1.17 10.57
N ASP A 71 -5.41 -0.56 10.44
CA ASP A 71 -6.63 -1.00 11.12
C ASP A 71 -7.15 -2.32 10.54
N PHE A 72 -7.06 -2.51 9.23
CA PHE A 72 -7.40 -3.76 8.58
C PHE A 72 -6.51 -4.91 9.08
N LYS A 73 -5.19 -4.70 9.17
CA LYS A 73 -4.25 -5.67 9.73
C LYS A 73 -4.59 -6.04 11.18
N LYS A 74 -5.03 -5.07 12.01
CA LYS A 74 -5.50 -5.36 13.37
C LYS A 74 -6.73 -6.27 13.34
N VAL A 75 -7.73 -5.96 12.52
CA VAL A 75 -8.97 -6.76 12.44
C VAL A 75 -8.68 -8.20 11.99
N ILE A 76 -7.99 -8.37 10.86
CA ILE A 76 -7.73 -9.71 10.31
C ILE A 76 -6.82 -10.56 11.22
N SER A 77 -5.96 -9.94 12.04
CA SER A 77 -5.13 -10.66 13.02
C SER A 77 -5.96 -11.35 14.12
N THR A 78 -7.21 -10.92 14.32
CA THR A 78 -8.12 -11.54 15.30
C THR A 78 -8.88 -12.74 14.75
N PHE A 79 -8.76 -13.02 13.45
CA PHE A 79 -9.48 -14.13 12.83
C PHE A 79 -8.91 -15.48 13.28
N HIS A 80 -9.82 -16.41 13.54
CA HIS A 80 -9.50 -17.73 14.04
C HIS A 80 -9.56 -18.76 12.90
N GLY A 81 -9.01 -19.96 13.17
CA GLY A 81 -8.98 -21.04 12.20
C GLY A 81 -7.62 -21.19 11.52
N LEU A 82 -7.28 -22.42 11.19
CA LEU A 82 -5.97 -22.76 10.66
C LEU A 82 -5.71 -22.12 9.29
N GLU A 83 -6.70 -22.17 8.40
CA GLU A 83 -6.61 -21.54 7.07
C GLU A 83 -6.31 -20.04 7.18
N HIS A 84 -7.01 -19.33 8.06
CA HIS A 84 -6.76 -17.91 8.31
C HIS A 84 -5.33 -17.64 8.79
N LYS A 85 -4.83 -18.42 9.75
CA LYS A 85 -3.46 -18.26 10.27
C LYS A 85 -2.41 -18.48 9.18
N ILE A 86 -2.60 -19.49 8.32
CA ILE A 86 -1.70 -19.77 7.20
C ILE A 86 -1.72 -18.61 6.20
N MET A 87 -2.91 -18.15 5.79
CA MET A 87 -3.04 -17.09 4.79
C MET A 87 -2.52 -15.74 5.32
N TYR A 88 -2.81 -15.39 6.58
CA TYR A 88 -2.26 -14.19 7.21
C TYR A 88 -0.74 -14.23 7.28
N GLY A 89 -0.18 -15.33 7.80
CA GLY A 89 1.27 -15.46 7.94
C GLY A 89 2.01 -15.43 6.60
N LYS A 90 1.43 -16.03 5.55
CA LYS A 90 2.03 -16.04 4.22
C LYS A 90 1.97 -14.68 3.53
N TYR A 91 0.79 -14.06 3.48
CA TYR A 91 0.55 -12.88 2.64
C TYR A 91 0.74 -11.55 3.39
N VAL A 92 0.53 -11.52 4.71
CA VAL A 92 0.64 -10.30 5.51
C VAL A 92 1.96 -10.24 6.27
N GLU A 93 2.42 -11.36 6.84
CA GLU A 93 3.70 -11.44 7.57
C GLU A 93 4.90 -11.86 6.70
N GLY A 94 4.66 -12.31 5.47
CA GLY A 94 5.71 -12.74 4.54
C GLY A 94 6.46 -14.01 4.96
N LYS A 95 5.87 -14.85 5.82
CA LYS A 95 6.48 -16.09 6.31
C LYS A 95 6.43 -17.20 5.25
N THR A 96 7.43 -18.07 5.28
CA THR A 96 7.41 -19.29 4.47
C THR A 96 6.45 -20.33 5.06
N LEU A 97 5.98 -21.26 4.24
CA LEU A 97 5.07 -22.33 4.69
C LEU A 97 5.75 -23.26 5.70
N GLU A 98 7.05 -23.49 5.58
CA GLU A 98 7.86 -24.24 6.54
C GLU A 98 7.83 -23.57 7.92
N LYS A 99 8.05 -22.24 7.95
CA LYS A 99 8.04 -21.49 9.20
C LYS A 99 6.65 -21.51 9.86
N LEU A 100 5.60 -21.36 9.05
CA LEU A 100 4.23 -21.45 9.54
C LEU A 100 3.89 -22.83 10.09
N ALA A 101 4.36 -23.89 9.45
CA ALA A 101 4.17 -25.26 9.94
C ALA A 101 4.81 -25.46 11.32
N GLU A 102 6.06 -24.99 11.49
CA GLU A 102 6.76 -25.00 12.77
C GLU A 102 5.98 -24.24 13.86
N GLU A 103 5.60 -22.98 13.59
CA GLU A 103 4.89 -22.13 14.56
C GLU A 103 3.50 -22.66 14.93
N LEU A 104 2.83 -23.32 14.00
CA LEU A 104 1.49 -23.87 14.21
C LEU A 104 1.51 -25.31 14.74
N ASN A 105 2.69 -25.91 14.97
CA ASN A 105 2.88 -27.31 15.36
C ASN A 105 2.25 -28.31 14.39
N TYR A 106 2.37 -28.04 13.08
CA TYR A 106 1.97 -28.96 12.01
C TYR A 106 3.20 -29.44 11.24
N SER A 107 3.07 -30.61 10.60
CA SER A 107 4.03 -31.01 9.58
C SER A 107 3.96 -30.03 8.40
N PRO A 108 5.10 -29.61 7.79
CA PRO A 108 5.07 -28.83 6.55
C PRO A 108 4.18 -29.48 5.48
N ARG A 109 4.19 -30.82 5.39
CA ARG A 109 3.35 -31.57 4.46
C ARG A 109 1.85 -31.38 4.69
N TYR A 110 1.43 -31.06 5.91
CA TYR A 110 0.02 -30.75 6.21
C TYR A 110 -0.37 -29.35 5.74
N ILE A 111 0.58 -28.41 5.67
CA ILE A 111 0.35 -27.02 5.24
C ILE A 111 0.42 -26.87 3.72
N TYR A 112 1.21 -27.71 3.03
CA TYR A 112 1.29 -27.70 1.55
C TYR A 112 0.10 -28.37 0.85
N ASN A 113 -0.61 -29.27 1.54
CA ASN A 113 -1.76 -30.01 0.99
C ASN A 113 -3.07 -29.34 1.40
#